data_AF-A0A9W8YUE0-F1
#
_entry.id   AF-A0A9W8YUE0-F1
#
_cell.length_a   1.000
_cell.length_b   1.000
_cell.length_c   1.000
_cell.angle_alpha   90.00
_cell.angle_beta   90.00
_cell.angle_gamma   90.00
#
_symmetry.space_group_name_H-M   'P 1'
#
loop_
_entity.id
_entity.type
_entity.pdbx_description
1 polymer ?
#
loop_
_entity_poly.entity_id
_entity_poly.type
_entity_poly.pdbx_seq_one_letter_code
_entity_poly.pdbx_strand_id
1 'polypeptide(L)'
;MSDQDQNSQHEKAAMSPCHCSHARPTELSDFDLELWERTVKDCRYPDNESMPGFMNLVTNRHRFVPRWLETLVYGEGVLDDTKNYGFSLNLADVHRMYLRILQGRLIRLALSAGFDPDFGVGEGVLTELGPAMRDYVQALRDLDYMGRFSRERHDPFVVSSERDQDKWALDKLIGIEAKHKLGVHQCRWLMRNAKAVGTWEVDKNDMRPIGGTRGEAFTRAWETRTLGALVAAAFLLGPMWALVLNQDIYLHLGVTTGCIVAFGLVMVVALKTLDAVFASTLAYAAVLTVLVGNLAS
;
A
#
# COMPACT_ATOMS: atom_id res chain seq x y z
N MET A 1 -43.35 49.43 -37.93
CA MET A 1 -43.93 48.35 -38.74
C MET A 1 -42.77 47.42 -39.03
N SER A 2 -42.58 46.42 -38.16
CA SER A 2 -43.04 45.02 -38.34
C SER A 2 -42.05 44.27 -39.24
N ASP A 3 -41.51 43.10 -38.95
CA ASP A 3 -41.59 42.08 -37.89
C ASP A 3 -40.20 41.41 -37.89
N GLN A 4 -39.57 41.05 -36.77
CA GLN A 4 -39.76 39.82 -35.99
C GLN A 4 -39.52 38.49 -36.75
N ASP A 5 -38.64 37.70 -36.12
CA ASP A 5 -38.52 36.23 -36.17
C ASP A 5 -37.79 35.56 -37.34
N GLN A 6 -36.55 35.11 -37.06
CA GLN A 6 -36.18 33.69 -36.96
C GLN A 6 -34.66 33.53 -37.11
N ASN A 7 -33.93 33.35 -36.00
CA ASN A 7 -32.90 32.30 -35.96
C ASN A 7 -32.55 31.96 -34.51
N SER A 8 -33.26 30.97 -33.99
CA SER A 8 -32.91 30.22 -32.79
C SER A 8 -32.26 28.91 -33.24
N GLN A 9 -31.36 28.37 -32.42
CA GLN A 9 -30.60 27.10 -32.58
C GLN A 9 -29.19 27.21 -33.18
N HIS A 10 -28.21 27.50 -32.32
CA HIS A 10 -27.22 26.48 -31.96
C HIS A 10 -26.40 26.93 -30.75
N GLU A 11 -26.96 26.64 -29.58
CA GLU A 11 -26.23 26.49 -28.33
C GLU A 11 -25.38 25.21 -28.45
N LYS A 12 -24.15 25.35 -28.95
CA LYS A 12 -23.11 24.32 -28.80
C LYS A 12 -22.14 24.82 -27.74
N ALA A 13 -22.31 24.25 -26.55
CA ALA A 13 -21.38 24.31 -25.45
C ALA A 13 -19.93 24.22 -25.96
N ALA A 14 -19.17 25.29 -25.75
CA ALA A 14 -17.72 25.29 -25.84
C ALA A 14 -17.19 24.42 -24.70
N MET A 15 -17.13 23.12 -24.97
CA MET A 15 -16.47 22.13 -24.15
C MET A 15 -14.97 22.39 -24.27
N SER A 16 -14.46 23.11 -23.28
CA SER A 16 -13.04 23.36 -23.10
C SER A 16 -12.29 22.02 -23.18
N PRO A 17 -11.27 21.88 -24.06
CA PRO A 17 -10.46 20.68 -24.07
C PRO A 17 -9.67 20.65 -22.77
N CYS A 18 -10.00 19.71 -21.90
CA CYS A 18 -9.08 19.25 -20.89
C CYS A 18 -7.85 18.71 -21.63
N HIS A 19 -6.85 19.56 -21.81
CA HIS A 19 -5.49 19.15 -22.08
C HIS A 19 -5.03 18.37 -20.86
N CYS A 20 -5.33 17.07 -20.84
CA CYS A 20 -4.50 16.11 -20.16
C CYS A 20 -3.16 16.15 -20.89
N SER A 21 -2.27 17.03 -20.43
CA SER A 21 -0.85 16.90 -20.67
C SER A 21 -0.49 15.50 -20.19
N HIS A 22 -0.38 14.58 -21.14
CA HIS A 22 0.36 13.36 -20.95
C HIS A 22 1.71 13.79 -20.37
N ALA A 23 1.89 13.60 -19.08
CA ALA A 23 3.22 13.49 -18.50
C ALA A 23 3.85 12.33 -19.27
N ARG A 24 4.62 12.65 -20.31
CA ARG A 24 5.58 11.69 -20.84
C ARG A 24 6.40 11.27 -19.62
N PRO A 25 6.63 9.97 -19.38
CA PRO A 25 7.70 9.60 -18.47
C PRO A 25 8.93 10.33 -19.01
N THR A 26 9.37 11.32 -18.25
CA THR A 26 10.57 12.11 -18.56
C THR A 26 11.64 11.09 -18.80
N GLU A 27 12.23 11.10 -20.00
CA GLU A 27 13.38 10.27 -20.33
C GLU A 27 14.34 10.38 -19.15
N LEU A 28 14.47 9.28 -18.41
CA LEU A 28 15.49 9.17 -17.38
C LEU A 28 16.77 9.54 -18.11
N SER A 29 17.46 10.58 -17.67
CA SER A 29 18.64 11.03 -18.40
C SER A 29 19.57 9.83 -18.60
N ASP A 30 20.24 9.70 -19.75
CA ASP A 30 21.17 8.57 -20.00
C ASP A 30 22.13 8.37 -18.81
N PHE A 31 22.45 9.47 -18.12
CA PHE A 31 23.23 9.48 -16.90
C PHE A 31 22.55 8.78 -15.70
N ASP A 32 21.25 9.00 -15.46
CA ASP A 32 20.49 8.31 -14.42
C ASP A 32 20.43 6.79 -14.70
N LEU A 33 20.42 6.41 -15.98
CA LEU A 33 20.44 5.01 -16.41
C LEU A 33 21.80 4.35 -16.14
N GLU A 34 22.92 5.04 -16.40
CA GLU A 34 24.26 4.56 -16.04
C GLU A 34 24.44 4.44 -14.52
N LEU A 35 23.95 5.41 -13.75
CA LEU A 35 24.01 5.37 -12.30
C LEU A 35 23.16 4.20 -11.77
N TRP A 36 21.97 4.00 -12.33
CA TRP A 36 21.13 2.85 -12.04
C TRP A 36 21.85 1.54 -12.34
N GLU A 37 22.45 1.40 -13.53
CA GLU A 37 23.21 0.20 -13.89
C GLU A 37 24.38 -0.04 -12.95
N ARG A 38 25.14 0.99 -12.56
CA ARG A 38 26.24 0.84 -11.60
C ARG A 38 25.74 0.43 -10.23
N THR A 39 24.68 1.07 -9.74
CA THR A 39 24.12 0.76 -8.42
C THR A 39 23.57 -0.67 -8.40
N VAL A 40 22.89 -1.10 -9.47
CA VAL A 40 22.40 -2.48 -9.63
C VAL A 40 23.56 -3.48 -9.75
N LYS A 41 24.63 -3.14 -10.49
CA LYS A 41 25.81 -4.00 -10.68
C LYS A 41 26.69 -4.10 -9.42
N ASP A 42 26.75 -3.05 -8.60
CA ASP A 42 27.49 -3.00 -7.33
C ASP A 42 26.70 -3.59 -6.16
N CYS A 43 25.37 -3.75 -6.29
CA CYS A 43 24.60 -4.73 -5.51
C CYS A 43 24.93 -6.18 -5.92
N ARG A 44 26.20 -6.46 -6.24
CA ARG A 44 26.72 -7.76 -6.58
C ARG A 44 26.49 -8.68 -5.37
N TYR A 45 25.56 -9.60 -5.56
CA TYR A 45 25.06 -10.48 -4.52
C TYR A 45 26.23 -11.23 -3.88
N PRO A 46 26.39 -11.21 -2.55
CA PRO A 46 27.22 -12.21 -1.89
C PRO A 46 26.64 -13.58 -2.23
N ASP A 47 27.49 -14.50 -2.67
CA ASP A 47 27.12 -15.77 -3.34
C ASP A 47 26.22 -16.74 -2.53
N ASN A 48 25.72 -16.36 -1.35
CA ASN A 48 25.03 -17.26 -0.41
C ASN A 48 23.74 -16.75 0.23
N GLU A 49 23.23 -15.56 -0.10
CA GLU A 49 21.97 -15.08 0.50
C GLU A 49 20.87 -14.95 -0.56
N SER A 50 19.69 -15.50 -0.22
CA SER A 50 18.44 -15.36 -0.98
C SER A 50 18.32 -13.94 -1.51
N MET A 51 18.18 -13.73 -2.82
CA MET A 51 18.14 -12.38 -3.40
C MET A 51 17.23 -11.47 -2.55
N PRO A 52 17.76 -10.50 -1.78
CA PRO A 52 16.93 -9.47 -1.16
C PRO A 52 16.52 -8.51 -2.26
N GLY A 53 15.68 -9.00 -3.16
CA GLY A 53 15.26 -8.34 -4.37
C GLY A 53 13.77 -8.04 -4.31
N PHE A 54 13.39 -6.99 -5.02
CA PHE A 54 12.01 -6.67 -5.35
C PHE A 54 11.31 -7.83 -6.09
N MET A 55 12.04 -8.85 -6.57
CA MET A 55 11.52 -10.00 -7.29
C MET A 55 11.86 -11.30 -6.56
N ASN A 56 10.85 -12.13 -6.31
CA ASN A 56 10.95 -13.40 -5.62
C ASN A 56 10.34 -14.51 -6.47
N LEU A 57 10.92 -15.71 -6.44
CA LEU A 57 10.27 -16.89 -6.98
C LEU A 57 9.26 -17.41 -5.96
N VAL A 58 8.02 -17.64 -6.40
CA VAL A 58 6.93 -18.15 -5.57
C VAL A 58 6.48 -19.51 -6.06
N THR A 59 5.92 -20.31 -5.16
CA THR A 59 5.36 -21.61 -5.51
C THR A 59 4.00 -21.84 -4.87
N ASN A 60 3.13 -22.57 -5.58
CA ASN A 60 1.78 -22.97 -5.14
C ASN A 60 1.78 -24.02 -4.02
N ARG A 61 2.95 -24.34 -3.45
CA ARG A 61 3.03 -25.35 -2.38
C ARG A 61 2.33 -24.87 -1.12
N HIS A 62 1.66 -25.78 -0.44
CA HIS A 62 1.11 -25.51 0.88
C HIS A 62 2.25 -25.27 1.87
N ARG A 63 2.17 -24.14 2.60
CA ARG A 63 3.20 -23.68 3.55
C ARG A 63 3.58 -24.74 4.62
N PHE A 64 2.68 -25.67 4.92
CA PHE A 64 2.83 -26.62 6.02
C PHE A 64 3.24 -28.03 5.60
N VAL A 65 3.39 -28.31 4.30
CA VAL A 65 3.77 -29.65 3.84
C VAL A 65 5.29 -29.72 3.71
N PRO A 66 5.99 -30.52 4.54
CA PRO A 66 7.43 -30.64 4.44
C PRO A 66 7.83 -31.34 3.13
N ARG A 67 8.94 -30.89 2.54
CA ARG A 67 9.40 -31.27 1.19
C ARG A 67 9.51 -32.79 0.97
N TRP A 68 9.96 -33.51 1.99
CA TRP A 68 10.13 -34.96 1.95
C TRP A 68 8.79 -35.70 1.79
N LEU A 69 7.70 -35.15 2.35
CA LEU A 69 6.37 -35.76 2.26
C LEU A 69 5.81 -35.66 0.84
N GLU A 70 6.02 -34.53 0.16
CA GLU A 70 5.63 -34.40 -1.26
C GLU A 70 6.38 -35.40 -2.13
N THR A 71 7.68 -35.62 -1.87
CA THR A 71 8.49 -36.57 -2.65
C THR A 71 7.99 -38.01 -2.45
N LEU A 72 7.54 -38.35 -1.25
CA LEU A 72 6.94 -39.66 -0.96
C LEU A 72 5.56 -39.85 -1.59
N VAL A 73 4.71 -38.81 -1.56
CA VAL A 73 3.32 -38.90 -2.02
C VAL A 73 3.21 -38.90 -3.54
N TYR A 74 4.01 -38.08 -4.23
CA TYR A 74 3.89 -37.89 -5.68
C TYR A 74 4.88 -38.71 -6.51
N GLY A 75 5.80 -39.42 -5.85
CA GLY A 75 6.82 -40.24 -6.51
C GLY A 75 7.90 -39.41 -7.22
N GLU A 76 9.04 -40.03 -7.50
CA GLU A 76 10.22 -39.41 -8.15
C GLU A 76 10.01 -39.09 -9.64
N GLY A 77 8.77 -39.21 -10.13
CA GLY A 77 8.38 -38.94 -11.50
C GLY A 77 8.49 -37.46 -11.80
N VAL A 78 9.52 -37.11 -12.57
CA VAL A 78 9.82 -35.82 -13.21
C VAL A 78 8.59 -34.92 -13.26
N LEU A 79 8.45 -34.09 -12.22
CA LEU A 79 7.47 -33.02 -12.19
C LEU A 79 7.75 -32.14 -13.41
N ASP A 80 6.77 -31.99 -14.30
CA ASP A 80 6.62 -30.86 -15.20
C ASP A 80 6.34 -29.60 -14.33
N ASP A 81 7.28 -29.33 -13.41
CA ASP A 81 7.14 -28.52 -12.19
C ASP A 81 7.08 -27.03 -12.52
N THR A 82 7.35 -26.67 -13.77
CA THR A 82 7.30 -25.29 -14.25
C THR A 82 5.93 -24.64 -14.02
N LYS A 83 4.85 -25.43 -13.98
CA LYS A 83 3.49 -24.94 -13.71
C LYS A 83 3.26 -24.52 -12.26
N ASN A 84 4.09 -25.00 -11.33
CA ASN A 84 3.97 -24.75 -9.88
C ASN A 84 4.87 -23.62 -9.39
N TYR A 85 5.69 -23.04 -10.27
CA TYR A 85 6.55 -21.91 -9.98
C TYR A 85 6.09 -20.67 -10.73
N GLY A 86 6.22 -19.53 -10.07
CA GLY A 86 5.85 -18.23 -10.59
C GLY A 86 6.74 -17.16 -9.99
N PHE A 87 6.50 -15.92 -10.37
CA PHE A 87 7.26 -14.79 -9.88
C PHE A 87 6.36 -13.86 -9.07
N SER A 88 6.93 -13.21 -8.07
CA SER A 88 6.30 -12.16 -7.29
C SER A 88 7.20 -10.95 -7.28
N LEU A 89 6.67 -9.84 -7.76
CA LEU A 89 7.32 -8.55 -7.90
C LEU A 89 6.69 -7.57 -6.91
N ASN A 90 7.48 -7.06 -5.97
CA ASN A 90 7.09 -6.03 -5.03
C ASN A 90 7.48 -4.65 -5.57
N LEU A 91 6.51 -3.92 -6.13
CA LEU A 91 6.70 -2.57 -6.64
C LEU A 91 7.06 -1.57 -5.53
N ALA A 92 6.69 -1.84 -4.28
CA ALA A 92 7.10 -1.00 -3.16
C ALA A 92 8.63 -1.07 -2.93
N ASP A 93 9.25 -2.22 -3.19
CA ASP A 93 10.71 -2.37 -3.10
C ASP A 93 11.41 -1.69 -4.28
N VAL A 94 10.83 -1.76 -5.49
CA VAL A 94 11.30 -0.98 -6.65
C VAL A 94 11.23 0.52 -6.34
N HIS A 95 10.14 0.97 -5.72
CA HIS A 95 9.96 2.37 -5.33
C HIS A 95 10.95 2.83 -4.25
N ARG A 96 11.26 1.97 -3.27
CA ARG A 96 12.35 2.23 -2.30
C ARG A 96 13.69 2.40 -2.99
N MET A 97 13.97 1.59 -4.01
CA MET A 97 15.18 1.74 -4.82
C MET A 97 15.18 3.08 -5.58
N TYR A 98 14.05 3.45 -6.19
CA TYR A 98 13.89 4.75 -6.84
C TYR A 98 14.14 5.94 -5.90
N LEU A 99 13.63 5.87 -4.66
CA LEU A 99 13.91 6.88 -3.63
C LEU A 99 15.39 7.02 -3.30
N ARG A 100 16.15 5.92 -3.27
CA ARG A 100 17.61 5.97 -3.05
C ARG A 100 18.33 6.68 -4.20
N ILE A 101 17.88 6.48 -5.43
CA ILE A 101 18.43 7.15 -6.60
C ILE A 101 18.16 8.66 -6.53
N LEU A 102 16.92 9.05 -6.23
CA LEU A 102 16.55 10.46 -6.04
C LEU A 102 17.34 11.11 -4.88
N GLN A 103 17.52 10.38 -3.78
CA GLN A 103 18.34 10.85 -2.65
C GLN A 103 19.80 11.10 -3.08
N GLY A 104 20.40 10.17 -3.83
CA GLY A 104 21.74 10.33 -4.38
C GLY A 104 21.85 11.54 -5.32
N ARG A 105 20.86 11.72 -6.20
CA ARG A 105 20.78 12.88 -7.10
C ARG A 105 20.71 14.20 -6.33
N LEU A 106 19.87 14.28 -5.30
CA LEU A 106 19.76 15.46 -4.44
C LEU A 106 21.06 15.78 -3.70
N ILE A 107 21.71 14.77 -3.11
CA ILE A 107 23.01 14.95 -2.44
C ILE A 107 24.03 15.52 -3.42
N ARG A 108 24.09 14.98 -4.64
CA ARG A 108 25.03 15.46 -5.66
C ARG A 108 24.76 16.91 -6.05
N LEU A 109 23.51 17.28 -6.31
CA LEU A 109 23.13 18.66 -6.63
C LEU A 109 23.44 19.64 -5.49
N ALA A 110 23.21 19.21 -4.25
CA ALA A 110 23.56 19.99 -3.06
C ALA A 110 25.08 20.17 -2.93
N LEU A 111 25.87 19.12 -3.20
CA LEU A 111 27.33 19.20 -3.19
C LEU A 111 27.85 20.11 -4.32
N SER A 112 27.31 20.01 -5.54
CA SER A 112 27.72 20.91 -6.62
C SER A 112 27.37 22.37 -6.33
N ALA A 113 26.25 22.63 -5.64
CA ALA A 113 25.91 23.99 -5.20
C ALA A 113 26.86 24.52 -4.11
N GLY A 114 27.31 23.66 -3.20
CA GLY A 114 28.13 24.05 -2.05
C GLY A 114 29.62 24.19 -2.35
N PHE A 115 30.12 23.47 -3.36
CA PHE A 115 31.54 23.46 -3.76
C PHE A 115 31.82 24.25 -5.05
N ASP A 116 30.87 25.06 -5.51
CA ASP A 116 31.07 25.89 -6.69
C ASP A 116 32.14 26.97 -6.40
N PRO A 117 33.28 27.00 -7.13
CA PRO A 117 34.38 27.94 -6.89
C PRO A 117 33.97 29.41 -7.01
N ASP A 118 32.87 29.70 -7.69
CA ASP A 118 32.36 31.06 -7.90
C ASP A 118 31.56 31.60 -6.69
N PHE A 119 31.54 30.89 -5.55
CA PHE A 119 30.88 31.29 -4.30
C PHE A 119 29.39 31.66 -4.44
N GLY A 120 28.73 31.20 -5.50
CA GLY A 120 27.33 31.42 -5.79
C GLY A 120 26.67 30.12 -6.22
N VAL A 121 25.39 29.97 -5.87
CA VAL A 121 24.59 28.87 -6.41
C VAL A 121 24.37 29.19 -7.89
N GLY A 122 25.12 28.53 -8.78
CA GLY A 122 24.95 28.69 -10.22
C GLY A 122 23.47 28.57 -10.60
N GLU A 123 22.99 29.47 -11.46
CA GLU A 123 21.57 29.55 -11.84
C GLU A 123 21.04 28.20 -12.40
N GLY A 124 21.92 27.43 -13.05
CA GLY A 124 21.63 26.06 -13.51
C GLY A 124 21.34 25.07 -12.37
N VAL A 125 22.02 25.18 -11.23
CA VAL A 125 21.82 24.26 -10.10
C VAL A 125 20.49 24.49 -9.41
N LEU A 126 20.08 25.75 -9.25
CA LEU A 126 18.76 26.13 -8.71
C LEU A 126 17.62 25.65 -9.61
N THR A 127 17.79 25.74 -10.93
CA THR A 127 16.77 25.29 -11.89
C THR A 127 16.59 23.78 -11.89
N GLU A 128 17.64 22.99 -11.63
CA GLU A 128 17.55 21.52 -11.52
C GLU A 128 17.15 21.01 -10.13
N LEU A 129 17.56 21.70 -9.06
CA LEU A 129 17.29 21.30 -7.69
C LEU A 129 15.79 21.33 -7.36
N GLY A 130 15.08 22.35 -7.85
CA GLY A 130 13.64 22.50 -7.60
C GLY A 130 12.81 21.29 -8.07
N PRO A 131 12.91 20.87 -9.34
CA PRO A 131 12.29 19.65 -9.84
C PRO A 131 12.71 18.40 -9.08
N ALA A 132 14.02 18.20 -8.85
CA ALA A 132 14.52 17.01 -8.14
C ALA A 132 13.95 16.89 -6.71
N MET A 133 13.84 18.01 -5.99
CA MET A 133 13.20 18.03 -4.67
C MET A 133 11.72 17.70 -4.74
N ARG A 134 11.02 18.22 -5.75
CA ARG A 134 9.59 17.95 -5.95
C ARG A 134 9.35 16.46 -6.22
N ASP A 135 10.16 15.85 -7.08
CA ASP A 135 10.08 14.42 -7.41
C ASP A 135 10.36 13.56 -6.18
N TYR A 136 11.36 13.94 -5.36
CA TYR A 136 11.65 13.24 -4.10
C TYR A 136 10.52 13.34 -3.09
N VAL A 137 9.95 14.53 -2.89
CA VAL A 137 8.81 14.73 -1.98
C VAL A 137 7.59 13.95 -2.48
N GLN A 138 7.33 13.94 -3.79
CA GLN A 138 6.25 13.16 -4.37
C GLN A 138 6.48 11.66 -4.16
N ALA A 139 7.68 11.17 -4.43
CA ALA A 139 8.03 9.77 -4.21
C ALA A 139 7.89 9.37 -2.72
N LEU A 140 8.20 10.25 -1.77
CA LEU A 140 7.95 9.97 -0.34
C LEU A 140 6.46 9.85 -0.04
N ARG A 141 5.61 10.72 -0.60
CA ARG A 141 4.15 10.62 -0.44
C ARG A 141 3.61 9.33 -1.04
N ASP A 142 4.13 8.93 -2.20
CA ASP A 142 3.75 7.69 -2.86
C ASP A 142 4.20 6.47 -2.02
N LEU A 143 5.37 6.52 -1.39
CA LEU A 143 5.82 5.48 -0.46
C LEU A 143 4.88 5.36 0.76
N ASP A 144 4.49 6.50 1.36
CA ASP A 144 3.53 6.52 2.47
C ASP A 144 2.17 5.96 2.03
N TYR A 145 1.74 6.27 0.79
CA TYR A 145 0.53 5.72 0.20
C TYR A 145 0.63 4.20 0.04
N MET A 146 1.72 3.68 -0.55
CA MET A 146 1.98 2.25 -0.68
C MET A 146 2.02 1.54 0.68
N GLY A 147 2.61 2.18 1.69
CA GLY A 147 2.69 1.65 3.05
C GLY A 147 1.32 1.34 3.67
N ARG A 148 0.26 2.05 3.27
CA ARG A 148 -1.12 1.80 3.75
C ARG A 148 -1.65 0.43 3.32
N PHE A 149 -1.19 -0.10 2.19
CA PHE A 149 -1.65 -1.37 1.64
C PHE A 149 -0.78 -2.57 2.05
N SER A 150 0.37 -2.33 2.69
CA SER A 150 1.33 -3.39 3.08
C SER A 150 0.78 -4.50 3.99
N ARG A 151 -0.36 -4.25 4.66
CA ARG A 151 -1.05 -5.23 5.52
C ARG A 151 -2.23 -5.90 4.84
N GLU A 152 -2.60 -5.45 3.65
CA GLU A 152 -3.71 -6.04 2.91
C GLU A 152 -3.24 -7.35 2.27
N ARG A 153 -4.11 -8.37 2.33
CA ARG A 153 -3.82 -9.68 1.72
C ARG A 153 -3.61 -9.58 0.20
N HIS A 154 -4.21 -8.57 -0.44
CA HIS A 154 -4.15 -8.33 -1.88
C HIS A 154 -3.56 -6.95 -2.13
N ASP A 155 -2.30 -6.76 -1.72
CA ASP A 155 -1.58 -5.52 -1.96
C ASP A 155 -1.51 -5.22 -3.47
N PRO A 156 -2.04 -4.06 -3.95
CA PRO A 156 -2.00 -3.70 -5.36
C PRO A 156 -0.57 -3.41 -5.85
N PHE A 157 0.38 -3.18 -4.95
CA PHE A 157 1.78 -2.95 -5.27
C PHE A 157 2.61 -4.23 -5.31
N VAL A 158 2.01 -5.39 -5.04
CA VAL A 158 2.66 -6.69 -5.22
C VAL A 158 2.02 -7.36 -6.42
N VAL A 159 2.77 -7.52 -7.51
CA VAL A 159 2.36 -8.27 -8.70
C VAL A 159 2.83 -9.70 -8.54
N SER A 160 1.93 -10.68 -8.44
CA SER A 160 2.31 -12.07 -8.14
C SER A 160 1.61 -13.05 -9.07
N SER A 161 2.33 -14.08 -9.53
CA SER A 161 1.78 -15.21 -10.28
C SER A 161 0.72 -16.02 -9.52
N GLU A 162 0.46 -15.70 -8.24
CA GLU A 162 -0.70 -16.18 -7.49
C GLU A 162 -2.03 -15.73 -8.10
N ARG A 163 -2.06 -14.58 -8.78
CA ARG A 163 -3.22 -14.05 -9.52
C ARG A 163 -3.09 -14.42 -10.99
N ASP A 164 -4.13 -14.96 -11.60
CA ASP A 164 -4.05 -15.50 -12.98
C ASP A 164 -3.71 -14.41 -14.02
N GLN A 165 -4.23 -13.19 -13.84
CA GLN A 165 -3.94 -12.05 -14.72
C GLN A 165 -2.47 -11.62 -14.64
N ASP A 166 -1.94 -11.51 -13.43
CA ASP A 166 -0.54 -11.17 -13.18
C ASP A 166 0.37 -12.28 -13.69
N LYS A 167 0.00 -13.55 -13.47
CA LYS A 167 0.74 -14.70 -13.98
C LYS A 167 0.91 -14.62 -15.47
N TRP A 168 -0.17 -14.37 -16.21
CA TRP A 168 -0.09 -14.21 -17.67
C TRP A 168 0.84 -13.06 -18.08
N ALA A 169 0.75 -11.91 -17.40
CA ALA A 169 1.59 -10.76 -17.69
C ALA A 169 3.08 -11.04 -17.37
N LEU A 170 3.36 -11.64 -16.21
CA LEU A 170 4.70 -12.03 -15.76
C LEU A 170 5.30 -13.09 -16.67
N ASP A 171 4.55 -14.14 -17.02
CA ASP A 171 5.02 -15.20 -17.93
C ASP A 171 5.36 -14.63 -19.31
N LYS A 172 4.59 -13.64 -19.79
CA LYS A 172 4.85 -12.97 -21.07
C LYS A 172 6.09 -12.09 -21.03
N LEU A 173 6.29 -11.32 -19.96
CA LEU A 173 7.42 -10.39 -19.83
C LEU A 173 8.71 -11.13 -19.47
N ILE A 174 8.64 -11.99 -18.46
CA ILE A 174 9.80 -12.72 -17.93
C ILE A 174 10.15 -13.89 -18.85
N GLY A 175 9.18 -14.56 -19.46
CA GLY A 175 9.43 -15.70 -20.34
C GLY A 175 10.33 -15.36 -21.54
N ILE A 176 10.34 -14.10 -21.99
CA ILE A 176 11.20 -13.61 -23.06
C ILE A 176 12.63 -13.40 -22.56
N GLU A 177 12.80 -12.77 -21.40
CA GLU A 177 14.15 -12.42 -20.90
C GLU A 177 14.84 -13.51 -20.10
N ALA A 178 14.10 -14.21 -19.23
CA ALA A 178 14.66 -15.18 -18.29
C ALA A 178 15.20 -16.41 -19.00
N LYS A 179 14.53 -16.89 -20.06
CA LYS A 179 14.98 -18.06 -20.82
C LYS A 179 16.35 -17.86 -21.48
N HIS A 180 16.67 -16.62 -21.85
CA HIS A 180 17.94 -16.31 -22.50
C HIS A 180 19.07 -16.00 -21.51
N LYS A 181 18.74 -15.45 -20.33
CA LYS A 181 19.74 -14.95 -19.38
C LYS A 181 20.05 -15.90 -18.21
N LEU A 182 19.08 -16.70 -17.73
CA LEU A 182 19.31 -17.58 -16.59
C LEU A 182 19.81 -18.95 -17.05
N GLY A 183 21.02 -19.31 -16.61
CA GLY A 183 21.55 -20.66 -16.79
C GLY A 183 20.76 -21.70 -15.99
N VAL A 184 20.79 -22.96 -16.44
CA VAL A 184 20.07 -24.10 -15.81
C VAL A 184 20.37 -24.22 -14.31
N HIS A 185 21.61 -23.97 -13.89
CA HIS A 185 22.02 -24.03 -12.49
C HIS A 185 21.37 -22.94 -11.63
N GLN A 186 21.27 -21.70 -12.12
CA GLN A 186 20.64 -20.59 -11.39
C GLN A 186 19.14 -20.83 -11.25
N CYS A 187 18.47 -21.30 -12.31
CA CYS A 187 17.06 -21.69 -12.24
C CYS A 187 16.80 -22.75 -11.16
N ARG A 188 17.64 -23.78 -11.09
CA ARG A 188 17.51 -24.84 -10.07
C ARG A 188 17.69 -24.31 -8.64
N TRP A 189 18.62 -23.39 -8.44
CA TRP A 189 18.83 -22.75 -7.14
C TRP A 189 17.65 -21.86 -6.74
N LEU A 190 17.14 -21.03 -7.66
CA LEU A 190 15.95 -20.20 -7.42
C LEU A 190 14.73 -21.07 -7.06
N MET A 191 14.49 -22.16 -7.78
CA MET A 191 13.43 -23.13 -7.49
C MET A 191 13.57 -23.76 -6.10
N ARG A 192 14.80 -23.93 -5.59
CA ARG A 192 15.03 -24.46 -4.24
C ARG A 192 14.62 -23.49 -3.13
N ASN A 193 14.79 -22.19 -3.38
CA ASN A 193 14.53 -21.10 -2.44
C ASN A 193 13.18 -20.39 -2.69
N ALA A 194 12.33 -20.96 -3.55
CA ALA A 194 11.01 -20.39 -3.84
C ALA A 194 10.17 -20.28 -2.57
N LYS A 195 9.54 -19.12 -2.37
CA LYS A 195 8.65 -18.88 -1.22
C LYS A 195 7.32 -19.59 -1.45
N ALA A 196 6.92 -20.43 -0.50
CA ALA A 196 5.58 -21.04 -0.50
C ALA A 196 4.55 -20.00 -0.05
N VAL A 197 3.64 -19.62 -0.96
CA VAL A 197 2.63 -18.57 -0.68
C VAL A 197 1.23 -19.17 -0.43
N GLY A 198 1.01 -20.42 -0.83
CA GLY A 198 -0.26 -21.13 -0.65
C GLY A 198 -1.00 -21.31 -1.97
N THR A 199 -2.29 -21.60 -1.87
CA THR A 199 -3.16 -21.92 -3.01
C THR A 199 -3.34 -20.72 -3.93
N TRP A 200 -2.87 -20.84 -5.16
CA TRP A 200 -3.08 -19.85 -6.21
C TRP A 200 -4.55 -19.77 -6.64
N GLU A 201 -4.94 -18.68 -7.29
CA GLU A 201 -6.25 -18.56 -7.92
C GLU A 201 -6.34 -19.58 -9.08
N VAL A 202 -7.13 -20.64 -8.90
CA VAL A 202 -7.31 -21.71 -9.90
C VAL A 202 -8.51 -21.43 -10.81
N ASP A 203 -9.50 -20.69 -10.31
CA ASP A 203 -10.76 -20.50 -11.02
C ASP A 203 -10.77 -19.20 -11.82
N LYS A 204 -11.00 -19.32 -13.13
CA LYS A 204 -11.18 -18.18 -14.04
C LYS A 204 -12.38 -17.33 -13.68
N ASN A 205 -13.34 -17.90 -12.95
CA ASN A 205 -14.52 -17.18 -12.50
C ASN A 205 -14.27 -16.34 -11.23
N ASP A 206 -13.17 -16.53 -10.50
CA ASP A 206 -12.79 -15.73 -9.32
C ASP A 206 -11.71 -14.69 -9.66
N MET A 207 -11.74 -14.12 -10.88
CA MET A 207 -10.84 -13.04 -11.23
C MET A 207 -11.21 -11.77 -10.46
N ARG A 208 -10.37 -11.40 -9.50
CA ARG A 208 -10.54 -10.18 -8.71
C ARG A 208 -9.85 -9.01 -9.41
N PRO A 209 -10.56 -7.91 -9.69
CA PRO A 209 -9.92 -6.73 -10.27
C PRO A 209 -8.93 -6.11 -9.28
N ILE A 210 -7.85 -5.54 -9.81
CA ILE A 210 -6.85 -4.80 -9.01
C ILE A 210 -7.55 -3.63 -8.32
N GLY A 211 -7.47 -3.58 -7.00
CA GLY A 211 -8.12 -2.54 -6.17
C GLY A 211 -9.56 -2.84 -5.77
N GLY A 212 -10.09 -4.03 -6.10
CA GLY A 212 -11.48 -4.41 -5.82
C GLY A 212 -12.48 -3.61 -6.65
N THR A 213 -13.75 -4.01 -6.62
CA THR A 213 -14.80 -3.21 -7.24
C THR A 213 -15.08 -1.96 -6.39
N ARG A 214 -15.43 -0.83 -7.02
CA ARG A 214 -15.81 0.41 -6.30
C ARG A 214 -16.91 0.17 -5.25
N GLY A 215 -17.76 -0.85 -5.46
CA GLY A 215 -18.79 -1.28 -4.52
C GLY A 215 -18.23 -1.93 -3.24
N GLU A 216 -17.22 -2.81 -3.36
CA GLU A 216 -16.62 -3.47 -2.20
C GLU A 216 -15.87 -2.52 -1.26
N ALA A 217 -15.23 -1.50 -1.81
CA ALA A 217 -14.60 -0.46 -1.02
C ALA A 217 -15.64 0.31 -0.19
N PHE A 218 -16.82 0.56 -0.76
CA PHE A 218 -17.92 1.25 -0.08
C PHE A 218 -18.53 0.38 1.03
N THR A 219 -18.75 -0.91 0.80
CA THR A 219 -19.33 -1.81 1.81
C THR A 219 -18.41 -1.99 3.00
N ARG A 220 -17.10 -2.20 2.81
CA ARG A 220 -16.14 -2.27 3.94
C ARG A 220 -16.07 -0.98 4.74
N ALA A 221 -16.08 0.17 4.06
CA ALA A 221 -16.10 1.47 4.74
C ALA A 221 -17.40 1.67 5.53
N TRP A 222 -18.53 1.18 5.01
CA TRP A 222 -19.80 1.27 5.72
C TRP A 222 -19.88 0.29 6.90
N GLU A 223 -19.41 -0.94 6.76
CA GLU A 223 -19.37 -1.95 7.83
C GLU A 223 -18.57 -1.46 9.04
N THR A 224 -17.37 -0.94 8.80
CA THR A 224 -16.50 -0.42 9.86
C THR A 224 -17.11 0.80 10.56
N ARG A 225 -17.79 1.69 9.81
CA ARG A 225 -18.51 2.84 10.39
C ARG A 225 -19.70 2.41 11.25
N THR A 226 -20.46 1.43 10.78
CA THR A 226 -21.66 0.94 11.47
C THR A 226 -21.29 0.21 12.75
N LEU A 227 -20.26 -0.64 12.69
CA LEU A 227 -19.74 -1.33 13.87
C LEU A 227 -19.19 -0.34 14.89
N GLY A 228 -18.42 0.65 14.45
CA GLY A 228 -17.92 1.72 15.32
C GLY A 228 -19.05 2.51 15.99
N ALA A 229 -20.10 2.86 15.23
CA ALA A 229 -21.27 3.55 15.74
C ALA A 229 -22.05 2.72 16.77
N LEU A 230 -22.23 1.41 16.52
CA LEU A 230 -22.90 0.50 17.45
C LEU A 230 -22.13 0.36 18.76
N VAL A 231 -20.80 0.18 18.69
CA VAL A 231 -19.94 0.10 19.88
C VAL A 231 -20.01 1.40 20.66
N ALA A 232 -19.91 2.55 20.00
CA ALA A 232 -20.02 3.86 20.64
C ALA A 232 -21.40 4.08 21.29
N ALA A 233 -22.48 3.70 20.60
CA ALA A 233 -23.84 3.82 21.12
C ALA A 233 -24.06 2.93 22.35
N ALA A 234 -23.61 1.67 22.31
CA ALA A 234 -23.66 0.77 23.46
C ALA A 234 -22.87 1.34 24.65
N PHE A 235 -21.74 2.00 24.37
CA PHE A 235 -20.91 2.63 25.40
C PHE A 235 -21.53 3.88 26.03
N LEU A 236 -22.31 4.65 25.26
CA LEU A 236 -22.99 5.85 25.76
C LEU A 236 -24.27 5.48 26.53
N LEU A 237 -25.04 4.52 26.01
CA LEU A 237 -26.30 4.10 26.60
C LEU A 237 -26.10 3.17 27.81
N GLY A 238 -25.06 2.33 27.78
CA GLY A 238 -24.78 1.33 28.81
C GLY A 238 -24.71 1.92 30.23
N PRO A 239 -23.86 2.95 30.48
CA PRO A 239 -23.78 3.60 31.78
C PRO A 239 -25.14 4.17 32.20
N MET A 240 -25.81 4.95 31.34
CA MET A 240 -27.13 5.52 31.64
C MET A 240 -28.16 4.47 32.04
N TRP A 241 -28.22 3.35 31.31
CA TRP A 241 -29.17 2.28 31.59
C TRP A 241 -28.84 1.53 32.88
N ALA A 242 -27.54 1.33 33.15
CA ALA A 242 -27.07 0.77 34.41
C ALA A 242 -27.38 1.70 35.60
N LEU A 243 -27.32 3.03 35.42
CA LEU A 243 -27.69 3.98 36.47
C LEU A 243 -29.17 3.90 36.86
N VAL A 244 -30.05 3.62 35.90
CA VAL A 244 -31.51 3.52 36.13
C VAL A 244 -31.87 2.23 36.88
N LEU A 245 -31.08 1.16 36.75
CA LEU A 245 -31.44 -0.16 37.26
C LEU A 245 -31.12 -0.40 38.74
N ASN A 246 -30.12 0.28 39.33
CA ASN A 246 -29.70 0.04 40.72
C ASN A 246 -29.35 1.36 41.43
N GLN A 247 -30.01 1.64 42.56
CA GLN A 247 -29.79 2.83 43.41
C GLN A 247 -28.63 2.69 44.42
N ASP A 248 -27.65 1.83 44.16
CA ASP A 248 -26.53 1.61 45.07
C ASP A 248 -25.27 2.40 44.66
N ILE A 249 -24.85 3.31 45.54
CA ILE A 249 -23.73 4.26 45.35
C ILE A 249 -22.41 3.56 44.98
N TYR A 250 -22.14 2.37 45.53
CA TYR A 250 -20.88 1.65 45.28
C TYR A 250 -20.83 0.98 43.89
N LEU A 251 -21.98 0.58 43.34
CA LEU A 251 -22.05 0.02 41.99
C LEU A 251 -21.77 1.10 40.93
N HIS A 252 -22.19 2.34 41.19
CA HIS A 252 -21.96 3.46 40.27
C HIS A 252 -20.48 3.76 40.02
N LEU A 253 -19.65 3.74 41.06
CA LEU A 253 -18.22 4.06 40.93
C LEU A 253 -17.46 2.94 40.19
N GLY A 254 -17.80 1.68 40.46
CA GLY A 254 -17.19 0.53 39.80
C GLY A 254 -17.56 0.43 38.32
N VAL A 255 -18.84 0.65 37.98
CA VAL A 255 -19.31 0.56 36.58
C VAL A 255 -18.75 1.69 35.73
N THR A 256 -18.68 2.92 36.26
CA THR A 256 -18.15 4.07 35.50
C THR A 256 -16.66 3.94 35.24
N THR A 257 -15.86 3.56 36.25
CA THR A 257 -14.42 3.34 36.09
C THR A 257 -14.13 2.16 35.15
N GLY A 258 -14.82 1.04 35.31
CA GLY A 258 -14.71 -0.11 34.41
C GLY A 258 -15.08 0.23 32.96
N CYS A 259 -16.13 1.02 32.74
CA CYS A 259 -16.51 1.51 31.42
C CYS A 259 -15.42 2.41 30.83
N ILE A 260 -14.95 3.44 31.55
CA ILE A 260 -13.91 4.34 31.02
C ILE A 260 -12.65 3.57 30.61
N VAL A 261 -12.23 2.59 31.43
CA VAL A 261 -11.07 1.74 31.13
C VAL A 261 -11.30 0.87 29.89
N ALA A 262 -12.45 0.19 29.79
CA ALA A 262 -12.78 -0.64 28.64
C ALA A 262 -12.88 0.19 27.35
N PHE A 263 -13.49 1.38 27.41
CA PHE A 263 -13.55 2.31 26.29
C PHE A 263 -12.18 2.79 25.84
N GLY A 264 -11.33 3.21 26.78
CA GLY A 264 -9.97 3.63 26.49
C GLY A 264 -9.20 2.52 25.79
N LEU A 265 -9.34 1.27 26.27
CA LEU A 265 -8.67 0.11 25.69
C LEU A 265 -9.19 -0.19 24.27
N VAL A 266 -10.51 -0.17 24.06
CA VAL A 266 -11.11 -0.34 22.73
C VAL A 266 -10.65 0.76 21.77
N MET A 267 -10.59 2.02 22.22
CA MET A 267 -10.15 3.15 21.40
C MET A 267 -8.68 3.07 21.01
N VAL A 268 -7.79 2.63 21.91
CA VAL A 268 -6.37 2.40 21.60
C VAL A 268 -6.20 1.35 20.51
N VAL A 269 -7.06 0.32 20.49
CA VAL A 269 -7.03 -0.72 19.46
C VAL A 269 -7.66 -0.23 18.14
N ALA A 270 -8.73 0.57 18.22
CA ALA A 270 -9.51 0.99 17.06
C ALA A 270 -8.90 2.18 16.29
N LEU A 271 -8.25 3.14 16.97
CA LEU A 271 -7.75 4.36 16.36
C LEU A 271 -6.25 4.25 16.07
N LYS A 272 -5.90 4.41 14.78
CA LYS A 272 -4.50 4.42 14.32
C LYS A 272 -3.76 5.72 14.65
N THR A 273 -4.49 6.78 15.04
CA THR A 273 -3.95 8.10 15.34
C THR A 273 -4.31 8.51 16.77
N LEU A 274 -3.30 8.88 17.56
CA LEU A 274 -3.47 9.25 18.98
C LEU A 274 -4.33 10.50 19.15
N ASP A 275 -4.26 11.47 18.23
CA ASP A 275 -5.01 12.72 18.30
C ASP A 275 -6.53 12.50 18.32
N ALA A 276 -7.00 11.50 17.56
CA ALA A 276 -8.41 11.14 17.52
C ALA A 276 -8.86 10.51 18.85
N VAL A 277 -7.98 9.74 19.51
CA VAL A 277 -8.25 9.10 20.81
C VAL A 277 -8.44 10.19 21.87
N PHE A 278 -7.53 11.16 21.92
CA PHE A 278 -7.61 12.25 22.88
C PHE A 278 -8.86 13.11 22.68
N ALA A 279 -9.17 13.50 21.44
CA ALA A 279 -10.38 14.28 21.15
C ALA A 279 -11.66 13.56 21.57
N SER A 280 -11.77 12.26 21.28
CA SER A 280 -12.93 11.46 21.67
C SER A 280 -13.06 11.27 23.18
N THR A 281 -11.94 11.07 23.89
CA THR A 281 -11.93 10.85 25.35
C THR A 281 -12.29 12.14 26.09
N LEU A 282 -11.78 13.29 25.63
CA LEU A 282 -12.14 14.61 26.17
C LEU A 282 -13.64 14.91 25.96
N ALA A 283 -14.16 14.65 24.76
CA ALA A 283 -15.58 14.83 24.48
C ALA A 283 -16.45 13.94 25.40
N TYR A 284 -16.04 12.69 25.62
CA TYR A 284 -16.75 11.78 26.52
C TYR A 284 -16.69 12.21 27.99
N ALA A 285 -15.51 12.61 28.48
CA ALA A 285 -15.34 13.13 29.83
C ALA A 285 -16.24 14.35 30.08
N ALA A 286 -16.34 15.26 29.10
CA ALA A 286 -17.23 16.42 29.20
C ALA A 286 -18.70 16.00 29.37
N VAL A 287 -19.19 15.06 28.57
CA VAL A 287 -20.58 14.55 28.69
C VAL A 287 -20.83 13.92 30.06
N LEU A 288 -19.89 13.12 30.56
CA LEU A 288 -20.00 12.53 31.90
C LEU A 288 -20.05 13.59 33.00
N THR A 289 -19.22 14.64 32.92
CA THR A 289 -19.23 15.71 33.93
C THR A 289 -20.56 16.47 33.98
N VAL A 290 -21.19 16.73 32.84
CA VAL A 290 -22.52 17.37 32.77
C VAL A 290 -23.59 16.48 33.38
N LEU A 291 -23.56 15.18 33.11
CA LEU A 291 -24.53 14.23 33.67
C LEU A 291 -24.40 14.09 35.19
N VAL A 292 -23.17 14.04 35.70
CA VAL A 292 -22.92 14.01 37.15
C VAL A 292 -23.34 15.32 37.80
N GLY A 293 -23.09 16.46 37.16
CA GLY A 293 -23.52 17.77 37.64
C GLY A 293 -25.03 17.93 37.76
N ASN A 294 -25.79 17.40 36.79
CA ASN A 294 -27.26 17.43 36.83
C ASN A 294 -27.88 16.48 37.87
N LEU A 295 -27.16 15.42 38.28
CA LEU A 295 -27.64 14.47 39.30
C LEU A 295 -27.33 14.94 40.74
N ALA A 296 -26.38 15.85 40.91
CA ALA A 296 -25.98 16.39 42.21
C ALA A 296 -26.72 17.68 42.61
N SER A 297 -27.50 18.27 41.70
CA SER A 297 -28.37 19.42 41.94
C SER A 297 -29.79 19.00 42.26
#